data_AF-A0A9Q4GTP4-F1
#
_entry.id   AF-A0A9Q4GTP4-F1
#
_cell.length_a   1.000
_cell.length_b   1.000
_cell.length_c   1.000
_cell.angle_alpha   90.00
_cell.angle_beta   90.00
_cell.angle_gamma   90.00
#
_symmetry.space_group_name_H-M   'P 1'
#
loop_
_entity.id
_entity.type
_entity.pdbx_description
1 polymer ?
#
loop_
_entity_poly.entity_id
_entity_poly.type
_entity_poly.pdbx_seq_one_letter_code
_entity_poly.pdbx_strand_id
1 'polypeptide(L)'
;MSHADRYEPVLNTTYQEMASHYGAAIMPARPRKPRDKAKVEAGVLLAERWILATLRHRRFFSVAEINQAIQVLLTKLNEKAFQKLEGSRRSLFEDIDKPALRPLPASPYEFAIWRVAKANIDYHVESG
;
A
#
# COMPACT_ATOMS: atom_id res chain seq x y z
N MET A 1 6.10 -0.02 -20.22
CA MET A 1 7.26 -0.90 -19.92
C MET A 1 8.13 -0.20 -18.88
N SER A 2 8.25 -0.72 -17.67
CA SER A 2 9.14 -0.12 -16.64
C SER A 2 10.59 -0.47 -16.95
N HIS A 3 11.40 0.52 -17.34
CA HIS A 3 12.85 0.38 -17.42
C HIS A 3 13.44 0.67 -16.03
N ALA A 4 14.29 -0.24 -15.54
CA ALA A 4 14.96 -0.08 -14.25
C ALA A 4 16.12 0.92 -14.41
N ASP A 5 15.83 2.20 -14.26
CA ASP A 5 16.86 3.24 -14.14
C ASP A 5 17.23 3.46 -12.67
N ARG A 6 18.52 3.70 -12.42
CA ARG A 6 19.12 3.86 -11.10
C ARG A 6 18.84 5.24 -10.49
N TYR A 7 18.40 6.21 -11.31
CA TYR A 7 18.13 7.59 -10.88
C TYR A 7 16.70 8.07 -11.21
N GLU A 8 16.11 7.66 -12.34
CA GLU A 8 14.71 7.99 -12.71
C GLU A 8 13.94 6.73 -13.15
N PRO A 9 13.52 5.88 -12.21
CA PRO A 9 12.63 4.79 -12.55
C PRO A 9 11.35 5.35 -13.14
N VAL A 10 11.10 5.07 -14.41
CA VAL A 10 9.84 5.41 -15.09
C VAL A 10 8.73 4.65 -14.36
N LEU A 11 8.00 5.38 -13.53
CA LEU A 11 6.81 4.86 -12.86
C LEU A 11 5.80 4.46 -13.93
N ASN A 12 5.07 3.37 -13.68
CA ASN A 12 3.90 3.06 -14.48
C ASN A 12 2.99 4.31 -14.49
N THR A 13 2.59 4.78 -15.67
CA THR A 13 1.80 6.02 -15.84
C THR A 13 0.58 6.05 -14.92
N THR A 14 -0.16 4.94 -14.85
CA THR A 14 -1.31 4.78 -13.96
C THR A 14 -0.93 4.94 -12.48
N TYR A 15 0.26 4.47 -12.08
CA TYR A 15 0.74 4.59 -10.70
C TYR A 15 1.15 6.03 -10.36
N GLN A 16 1.72 6.75 -11.33
CA GLN A 16 2.03 8.18 -11.19
C GLN A 16 0.77 9.06 -11.15
N GLU A 17 -0.23 8.76 -11.98
CA GLU A 17 -1.54 9.40 -11.96
C GLU A 17 -2.22 9.21 -10.60
N MET A 18 -2.24 7.98 -10.08
CA MET A 18 -2.78 7.68 -8.76
C MET A 18 -2.07 8.48 -7.67
N ALA A 19 -0.75 8.56 -7.70
CA ALA A 19 0.00 9.33 -6.71
C ALA A 19 -0.29 10.83 -6.81
N SER A 20 -0.44 11.35 -8.04
CA SER A 20 -0.82 12.74 -8.27
C SER A 20 -2.23 13.03 -7.74
N HIS A 21 -3.19 12.13 -7.98
CA HIS A 21 -4.57 12.23 -7.50
C HIS A 21 -4.66 12.34 -5.97
N TYR A 22 -3.88 11.52 -5.25
CA TYR A 22 -3.84 11.54 -3.79
C TYR A 22 -2.81 12.53 -3.20
N GLY A 23 -2.14 13.34 -4.04
CA GLY A 23 -1.13 14.29 -3.59
C GLY A 23 0.08 13.65 -2.90
N ALA A 24 0.42 12.42 -3.31
CA ALA A 24 1.51 11.61 -2.78
C ALA A 24 2.71 11.58 -3.73
N ALA A 25 3.91 11.45 -3.17
CA ALA A 25 5.14 11.22 -3.94
C ALA A 25 5.54 9.74 -3.85
N ILE A 26 5.80 9.11 -4.99
CA ILE A 26 6.34 7.75 -5.01
C ILE A 26 7.85 7.82 -5.13
N MET A 27 8.54 7.40 -4.07
CA MET A 27 9.99 7.30 -4.05
C MET A 27 10.40 5.81 -4.00
N PRO A 28 10.79 5.21 -5.13
CA PRO A 28 11.21 3.82 -5.14
C PRO A 28 12.53 3.63 -4.38
N ALA A 29 12.59 2.57 -3.58
CA ALA A 29 13.83 2.16 -2.94
C ALA A 29 14.85 1.69 -3.97
N ARG A 30 16.14 1.88 -3.70
CA ARG A 30 17.18 1.48 -4.63
C ARG A 30 17.22 -0.04 -4.77
N PRO A 31 17.34 -0.58 -6.00
CA PRO A 31 17.49 -2.02 -6.20
C PRO A 31 18.66 -2.57 -5.37
N ARG A 32 18.46 -3.74 -4.74
CA ARG A 32 19.48 -4.44 -3.92
C ARG A 32 19.99 -3.63 -2.71
N LYS A 33 19.20 -2.68 -2.19
CA LYS A 33 19.49 -1.94 -0.95
C LYS A 33 18.40 -2.19 0.11
N PRO A 34 18.45 -3.31 0.84
CA PRO A 34 17.41 -3.71 1.79
C PRO A 34 17.22 -2.71 2.95
N ARG A 35 18.24 -1.90 3.26
CA ARG A 35 18.16 -0.88 4.33
C ARG A 35 17.18 0.25 4.03
N ASP A 36 16.84 0.51 2.76
CA ASP A 36 15.95 1.61 2.36
C ASP A 36 14.49 1.34 2.77
N LYS A 37 14.12 0.09 3.09
CA LYS A 37 12.77 -0.33 3.50
C LYS A 37 12.72 -1.03 4.85
N ALA A 38 13.78 -0.96 5.65
CA ALA A 38 13.94 -1.74 6.87
C ALA A 38 12.78 -1.58 7.88
N LYS A 39 12.22 -0.36 8.05
CA LYS A 39 11.08 -0.12 8.95
C LYS A 39 9.80 -0.83 8.48
N VAL A 40 9.56 -0.85 7.16
CA VAL A 40 8.40 -1.51 6.56
C VAL A 40 8.54 -3.02 6.72
N GLU A 41 9.69 -3.58 6.39
CA GLU A 41 9.97 -5.02 6.53
C GLU A 41 9.82 -5.49 7.99
N ALA A 42 10.33 -4.72 8.95
CA ALA A 42 10.17 -5.03 10.37
C ALA A 42 8.69 -4.98 10.81
N GLY A 43 7.91 -4.04 10.28
CA GLY A 43 6.46 -3.94 10.53
C GLY A 43 5.69 -5.14 9.97
N VAL A 44 5.99 -5.55 8.73
CA VAL A 44 5.41 -6.74 8.10
C VAL A 44 5.74 -7.99 8.91
N LEU A 45 7.02 -8.19 9.24
CA LEU A 45 7.46 -9.34 10.03
C LEU A 45 6.79 -9.40 11.41
N LEU A 46 6.55 -8.25 12.04
CA LEU A 46 5.80 -8.18 13.28
C LEU A 46 4.35 -8.62 13.09
N ALA A 47 3.67 -8.09 12.08
CA ALA A 47 2.28 -8.44 11.78
C ALA A 47 2.15 -9.93 11.46
N GLU A 48 3.06 -10.50 10.67
CA GLU A 48 3.10 -11.94 10.38
C GLU A 48 3.23 -12.77 11.66
N ARG A 49 4.23 -12.45 12.50
CA ARG A 49 4.48 -13.19 13.76
C ARG A 49 3.35 -13.08 14.77
N TRP A 50 2.58 -12.00 14.75
CA TRP A 50 1.48 -11.80 15.69
C TRP A 50 0.17 -12.37 15.14
N ILE A 51 -0.18 -12.00 13.92
CA ILE A 51 -1.49 -12.31 13.35
C ILE A 51 -1.49 -13.73 12.78
N LEU A 52 -0.56 -14.03 11.87
CA LEU A 52 -0.53 -15.35 11.22
C LEU A 52 -0.24 -16.46 12.23
N ALA A 53 0.66 -16.22 13.19
CA ALA A 53 0.93 -17.20 14.23
C ALA A 53 -0.32 -17.53 15.06
N THR A 54 -1.15 -16.54 15.41
CA THR A 54 -2.41 -16.79 16.13
C THR A 54 -3.43 -17.55 15.28
N LEU A 55 -3.46 -17.31 13.98
CA LEU A 55 -4.42 -17.95 13.06
C LEU A 55 -3.96 -19.31 12.51
N ARG A 56 -2.71 -19.73 12.74
CA ARG A 56 -2.07 -20.89 12.09
C ARG A 56 -2.81 -22.24 12.21
N HIS A 57 -3.64 -22.40 13.24
CA HIS A 57 -4.39 -23.64 13.52
C HIS A 57 -5.89 -23.50 13.25
N ARG A 58 -6.33 -22.35 12.73
CA ARG A 58 -7.72 -22.11 12.37
C ARG A 58 -7.90 -22.36 10.88
N ARG A 59 -8.94 -23.12 10.52
CA ARG A 59 -9.38 -23.26 9.13
C ARG A 59 -10.42 -22.21 8.82
N PHE A 60 -10.34 -21.65 7.62
CA PHE A 60 -11.27 -20.67 7.10
C PHE A 60 -11.92 -21.23 5.84
N PHE A 61 -13.19 -20.87 5.63
CA PHE A 61 -13.96 -21.34 4.48
C PHE A 61 -14.26 -20.23 3.46
N SER A 62 -13.79 -19.01 3.73
CA SER A 62 -13.85 -17.90 2.78
C SER A 62 -12.78 -16.86 3.04
N VAL A 63 -12.46 -16.06 2.02
CA VAL A 63 -11.58 -14.89 2.13
C VAL A 63 -12.18 -13.85 3.08
N ALA A 64 -13.51 -13.70 3.09
CA ALA A 64 -14.19 -12.79 4.01
C ALA A 64 -13.95 -13.18 5.48
N GLU A 65 -14.02 -14.48 5.80
CA GLU A 65 -13.82 -14.98 7.16
C GLU A 65 -12.39 -14.71 7.67
N ILE A 66 -11.38 -14.98 6.84
CA ILE A 66 -9.98 -14.69 7.22
C ILE A 66 -9.75 -13.18 7.36
N ASN A 67 -10.32 -12.35 6.48
CA ASN A 67 -10.24 -10.90 6.60
C ASN A 67 -10.84 -10.39 7.90
N GLN A 68 -12.00 -10.88 8.31
CA GLN A 68 -12.61 -10.53 9.59
C GLN A 68 -11.73 -10.93 10.78
N ALA A 69 -11.14 -12.13 10.74
CA ALA A 69 -10.24 -12.59 11.80
C ALA A 69 -8.95 -11.74 11.87
N ILE A 70 -8.39 -11.36 10.72
CA ILE A 70 -7.23 -10.48 10.63
C ILE A 70 -7.57 -9.10 11.21
N GLN A 71 -8.72 -8.50 10.87
CA GLN A 71 -9.12 -7.18 11.37
C GLN A 71 -9.14 -7.12 12.90
N VAL A 72 -9.70 -8.13 13.56
CA VAL A 72 -9.73 -8.21 15.02
C VAL A 72 -8.32 -8.25 15.62
N LEU A 73 -7.42 -9.06 15.05
CA LEU A 73 -6.04 -9.18 15.53
C LEU A 73 -5.20 -7.94 15.22
N LEU A 74 -5.45 -7.28 14.09
CA LEU A 74 -4.79 -6.05 13.69
C LEU A 74 -5.13 -4.90 14.65
N THR A 75 -6.40 -4.75 15.02
CA THR A 75 -6.81 -3.77 16.06
C THR A 75 -6.06 -4.03 17.36
N LYS A 76 -6.04 -5.27 17.85
CA LYS A 76 -5.30 -5.64 19.07
C LYS A 76 -3.81 -5.35 18.97
N LEU A 77 -3.19 -5.63 17.82
CA LEU A 77 -1.77 -5.36 17.60
C LEU A 77 -1.46 -3.86 17.65
N ASN A 78 -2.35 -3.03 17.09
CA ASN A 78 -2.19 -1.59 17.05
C ASN A 78 -2.44 -0.92 18.41
N GLU A 79 -3.37 -1.46 19.21
CA GLU A 79 -3.66 -0.98 20.56
C GLU A 79 -2.65 -1.46 21.61
N LYS A 80 -1.93 -2.53 21.33
CA LYS A 80 -0.95 -3.08 22.27
C LYS A 80 0.14 -2.05 22.60
N ALA A 81 0.34 -1.85 23.90
CA ALA A 81 1.40 -0.98 24.43
C ALA A 81 2.79 -1.42 23.97
N PHE A 82 3.67 -0.44 23.73
CA PHE A 82 5.06 -0.73 23.45
C PHE A 82 5.79 -1.28 24.68
N GLN A 83 6.90 -2.00 24.44
CA GLN A 83 7.72 -2.55 25.53
C GLN A 83 8.73 -1.54 26.09
N LYS A 84 9.17 -0.58 25.27
CA LYS A 84 10.28 0.35 25.57
C LYS A 84 9.90 1.82 25.39
N LEU A 85 8.64 2.10 25.05
CA LEU A 85 8.10 3.43 24.77
C LEU A 85 6.74 3.52 25.44
N GLU A 86 6.30 4.73 25.76
CA GLU A 86 4.94 4.96 26.22
C GLU A 86 3.95 4.88 25.06
N GLY A 87 2.69 4.57 25.37
CA GLY A 87 1.61 4.47 24.39
C GLY A 87 1.64 3.20 23.52
N SER A 88 0.99 3.29 22.37
CA SER A 88 0.80 2.20 21.40
C SER A 88 0.93 2.72 19.97
N ARG A 89 0.88 1.82 18.97
CA ARG A 89 0.88 2.24 17.55
C ARG A 89 -0.33 3.09 17.23
N ARG A 90 -1.49 2.75 17.84
CA ARG A 90 -2.72 3.52 17.72
C ARG A 90 -2.54 4.93 18.29
N SER A 91 -2.00 5.07 19.50
CA SER A 91 -1.84 6.42 20.10
C SER A 91 -0.86 7.27 19.29
N LEU A 92 0.29 6.72 18.88
CA LEU A 92 1.23 7.45 18.02
C LEU A 92 0.59 7.89 16.70
N PHE A 93 -0.24 7.05 16.07
CA PHE A 93 -0.96 7.43 14.86
C PHE A 93 -1.93 8.59 15.12
N GLU A 94 -2.71 8.53 16.19
CA GLU A 94 -3.69 9.58 16.52
C GLU A 94 -2.99 10.91 16.89
N ASP A 95 -1.85 10.84 17.59
CA ASP A 95 -1.14 12.02 18.12
C ASP A 95 -0.23 12.69 17.08
N ILE A 96 0.36 11.91 16.18
CA ILE A 96 1.42 12.37 15.27
C ILE A 96 0.96 12.33 13.80
N ASP A 97 0.54 11.16 13.33
CA ASP A 97 0.30 10.96 11.90
C ASP A 97 -1.02 11.62 11.46
N LYS A 98 -2.13 11.28 12.13
CA LYS A 98 -3.49 11.71 11.79
C LYS A 98 -3.65 13.23 11.65
N PRO A 99 -3.17 14.09 12.57
CA PRO A 99 -3.27 15.54 12.40
C PRO A 99 -2.42 16.08 11.26
N ALA A 100 -1.38 15.35 10.81
CA ALA A 100 -0.53 15.73 9.70
C ALA A 100 -1.06 15.24 8.33
N LEU A 101 -2.09 14.39 8.30
CA LEU A 101 -2.67 13.87 7.06
C LEU A 101 -3.49 14.95 6.34
N ARG A 102 -3.37 14.97 5.01
CA ARG A 102 -4.24 15.77 4.14
C ARG A 102 -5.62 15.11 4.02
N PRO A 103 -6.70 15.88 3.80
CA PRO A 103 -7.99 15.31 3.47
C PRO A 103 -7.90 14.52 2.15
N LEU A 104 -8.74 13.49 2.03
CA LEU A 104 -8.88 12.74 0.78
C LEU A 104 -9.55 13.62 -0.29
N PRO A 105 -9.23 13.40 -1.59
CA PRO A 105 -9.98 13.98 -2.68
C PRO A 105 -11.47 13.59 -2.61
N ALA A 106 -12.34 14.46 -3.12
CA ALA A 106 -13.80 14.24 -3.09
C ALA A 106 -14.24 13.00 -3.88
N SER A 107 -13.50 12.63 -4.93
CA SER A 107 -13.72 11.44 -5.74
C SER A 107 -12.57 10.44 -5.59
N PRO A 108 -12.85 9.12 -5.62
CA PRO A 108 -11.81 8.11 -5.73
C PRO A 108 -11.00 8.25 -7.04
N TYR A 109 -9.76 7.78 -7.04
CA TYR A 109 -9.00 7.63 -8.28
C TYR A 109 -9.67 6.59 -9.20
N GLU A 110 -9.88 6.96 -10.46
CA GLU A 110 -10.37 6.05 -11.50
C GLU A 110 -9.19 5.47 -12.29
N PHE A 111 -9.07 4.14 -12.26
CA PHE A 111 -7.99 3.43 -12.94
C PHE A 111 -8.21 3.44 -14.46
N ALA A 112 -7.26 3.99 -15.20
CA ALA A 112 -7.24 3.97 -16.66
C ALA A 112 -6.07 3.15 -17.20
N ILE A 113 -6.33 2.38 -18.25
CA ILE A 113 -5.29 1.70 -19.04
C ILE A 113 -5.12 2.46 -20.35
N TRP A 114 -3.97 3.12 -20.50
CA TRP A 114 -3.62 3.78 -21.75
C TRP A 114 -3.16 2.75 -22.78
N ARG A 115 -3.74 2.78 -23.97
CA ARG A 115 -3.27 2.05 -25.14
C ARG A 115 -2.98 3.04 -26.26
N VAL A 116 -1.82 2.90 -26.88
CA VAL A 116 -1.52 3.60 -28.13
C VAL A 116 -2.17 2.79 -29.26
N ALA A 117 -3.21 3.36 -29.87
CA ALA A 117 -3.84 2.78 -31.06
C ALA A 117 -3.61 3.71 -32.26
N LYS A 118 -3.32 3.12 -33.41
CA LYS A 118 -3.24 3.86 -34.68
C LYS A 118 -4.59 3.78 -35.35
N ALA A 119 -5.20 4.93 -35.65
CA ALA A 119 -6.44 4.96 -36.43
C ALA A 119 -6.23 4.28 -37.78
N ASN A 120 -7.14 3.38 -38.12
CA ASN A 120 -7.19 2.79 -39.45
C ASN A 120 -7.63 3.87 -40.48
N ILE A 121 -7.45 3.62 -41.77
CA ILE A 121 -7.77 4.58 -42.85
C ILE A 121 -9.26 4.98 -42.85
N ASP A 122 -10.13 4.13 -42.31
CA ASP A 122 -11.55 4.37 -42.09
C ASP A 122 -11.85 5.13 -40.78
N TYR A 123 -10.81 5.66 -40.10
CA TYR A 123 -10.90 6.34 -38.81
C TYR A 123 -11.45 5.48 -37.67
N HIS A 124 -11.54 4.16 -37.85
CA HIS A 124 -11.92 3.27 -36.76
C HIS A 124 -10.72 3.02 -35.84
N VAL A 125 -10.98 3.06 -34.54
CA VAL A 125 -10.02 2.73 -33.49
C VAL A 125 -10.68 1.70 -32.58
N GLU A 126 -10.13 0.49 -32.59
CA GLU A 126 -10.58 -0.57 -31.69
C GLU A 126 -9.82 -0.46 -30.35
N SER A 127 -10.56 -0.14 -29.29
CA SER A 127 -10.09 -0.27 -27.91
C SER A 127 -10.88 -1.41 -27.28
N GLY A 128 -10.43 -2.65 -27.49
CA GLY A 128 -11.13 -3.85 -27.00
C GLY A 128 -11.42 -3.86 -25.51
#